data_AF-A0AAQ4CNG7-F1
#
_entry.id   AF-A0AAQ4CNG7-F1
#
_cell.length_a   1.000
_cell.length_b   1.000
_cell.length_c   1.000
_cell.angle_alpha   90.00
_cell.angle_beta   90.00
_cell.angle_gamma   90.00
#
_symmetry.space_group_name_H-M   'P 1'
#
loop_
_entity.id
_entity.type
_entity.pdbx_description
1 polymer ?
#
loop_
_entity_poly.entity_id
_entity_poly.type
_entity_poly.pdbx_seq_one_letter_code
_entity_poly.pdbx_strand_id
1 'polypeptide(L)'
;MMYYEVLERRKINDIYEINIANFKAKPKAGQFVSLIIPNETEVPLGVGDYDENSSILKLYIESENVIKKIGKRVIIKGPLGRPLDFTGVKSVLGVSNKKLFHDISYPLKIASKNGIKVSTILIEYGQEMDKFEADMIIVSLPLNEIKKYNFPERKTFIYNRWVKMNCMLGVCGICEIKGKLACIQGPFMRLDEIVD
;
A
#
# COMPACT_ATOMS: atom_id res chain seq x y z
N MET A 1 -4.18 -1.92 22.64
CA MET A 1 -4.91 -1.75 21.37
C MET A 1 -5.62 -0.40 21.41
N MET A 2 -5.58 0.37 20.33
CA MET A 2 -6.22 1.69 20.27
C MET A 2 -7.47 1.65 19.40
N TYR A 3 -8.54 2.27 19.90
CA TYR A 3 -9.77 2.47 19.15
C TYR A 3 -9.71 3.82 18.43
N TYR A 4 -10.15 3.83 17.18
CA TYR A 4 -10.26 5.03 16.37
C TYR A 4 -11.68 5.20 15.87
N GLU A 5 -12.10 6.45 15.69
CA GLU A 5 -13.41 6.80 15.18
C GLU A 5 -13.42 6.81 13.65
N VAL A 6 -14.46 6.25 13.06
CA VAL A 6 -14.73 6.30 11.63
C VAL A 6 -15.58 7.55 11.37
N LEU A 7 -14.99 8.55 10.72
CA LEU A 7 -15.66 9.82 10.42
C LEU A 7 -16.63 9.68 9.25
N GLU A 8 -16.17 9.01 8.20
CA GLU A 8 -16.90 8.91 6.95
C GLU A 8 -16.61 7.55 6.30
N ARG A 9 -17.63 7.02 5.63
CA ARG A 9 -17.52 5.89 4.72
C ARG A 9 -18.20 6.24 3.42
N ARG A 10 -17.45 6.14 2.32
CA ARG A 10 -17.94 6.43 0.98
C ARG A 10 -17.59 5.29 0.03
N LYS A 11 -18.56 4.85 -0.78
CA LYS A 11 -18.29 3.91 -1.88
C LYS A 11 -17.91 4.72 -3.13
N ILE A 12 -16.76 4.39 -3.71
CA ILE A 12 -16.24 4.98 -4.94
C ILE A 12 -16.02 3.82 -5.91
N ASN A 13 -16.94 3.66 -6.87
CA ASN A 13 -17.01 2.46 -7.72
C ASN A 13 -17.11 1.19 -6.84
N ASP A 14 -16.14 0.28 -6.96
CA ASP A 14 -16.09 -0.99 -6.22
C ASP A 14 -15.20 -0.93 -4.96
N ILE A 15 -14.77 0.26 -4.55
CA ILE A 15 -13.86 0.46 -3.43
C ILE A 15 -14.53 1.35 -2.39
N TYR A 16 -14.36 1.01 -1.11
CA TYR A 16 -14.82 1.83 -0.01
C TYR A 16 -13.66 2.65 0.54
N GLU A 17 -13.84 3.97 0.56
CA GLU A 17 -12.97 4.90 1.28
C GLU A 17 -13.51 5.07 2.70
N ILE A 18 -12.62 4.97 3.69
CA ILE A 18 -12.93 5.28 5.09
C ILE A 18 -11.93 6.30 5.63
N ASN A 19 -12.45 7.28 6.35
CA ASN A 19 -11.65 8.30 7.05
C ASN A 19 -11.65 8.02 8.55
N ILE A 20 -10.46 7.91 9.13
CA ILE A 20 -10.23 7.55 10.52
C ILE A 20 -9.65 8.74 11.28
N ALA A 21 -10.32 9.17 12.34
CA ALA A 21 -9.89 10.30 13.16
C ALA A 21 -8.79 9.93 14.16
N ASN A 22 -8.03 10.94 14.59
CA ASN A 22 -7.10 10.88 15.72
C ASN A 22 -6.00 9.80 15.57
N PHE A 23 -5.61 9.46 14.35
CA PHE A 23 -4.55 8.51 14.09
C PHE A 23 -3.17 9.17 14.27
N LYS A 24 -2.72 9.31 15.53
CA LYS A 24 -1.51 10.09 15.88
C LYS A 24 -0.19 9.49 15.35
N ALA A 25 -0.18 8.20 15.03
CA ALA A 25 1.02 7.52 14.57
C ALA A 25 1.27 7.83 13.10
N LYS A 26 1.94 8.94 12.80
CA LYS A 26 2.18 9.44 11.43
C LYS A 26 2.80 8.34 10.54
N PRO A 27 2.09 7.80 9.53
CA PRO A 27 2.64 6.82 8.63
C PRO A 27 3.69 7.45 7.72
N LYS A 28 4.71 6.68 7.34
CA LYS A 28 5.66 7.04 6.28
C LYS A 28 5.23 6.43 4.95
N ALA A 29 5.77 6.97 3.85
CA ALA A 29 5.57 6.42 2.51
C ALA A 29 5.90 4.93 2.46
N GLY A 30 4.98 4.14 1.91
CA GLY A 30 5.14 2.71 1.74
C GLY A 30 4.75 1.85 2.94
N GLN A 31 4.31 2.45 4.05
CA GLN A 31 3.79 1.71 5.20
C GLN A 31 2.31 1.35 5.06
N PHE A 32 1.85 0.44 5.91
CA PHE A 32 0.47 -0.04 5.97
C PHE A 32 -0.03 -0.08 7.41
N VAL A 33 -1.29 -0.44 7.60
CA VAL A 33 -1.88 -0.69 8.92
C VAL A 33 -2.61 -2.03 8.93
N SER A 34 -2.82 -2.59 10.11
CA SER A 34 -3.71 -3.73 10.32
C SER A 34 -5.03 -3.23 10.91
N LEU A 35 -6.13 -3.48 10.19
CA LEU A 35 -7.48 -3.34 10.72
C LEU A 35 -7.86 -4.62 11.45
N ILE A 36 -8.09 -4.52 12.76
CA ILE A 36 -8.41 -5.67 13.60
C ILE A 36 -9.93 -5.78 13.73
N ILE A 37 -10.48 -6.90 13.27
CA ILE A 37 -11.87 -7.30 13.52
C ILE A 37 -11.86 -8.28 14.70
N PRO A 38 -12.36 -7.88 15.89
CA PRO A 38 -12.31 -8.71 17.09
C PRO A 38 -12.89 -10.11 16.88
N ASN A 39 -12.21 -11.12 17.42
CA ASN A 39 -12.59 -12.54 17.36
C ASN A 39 -12.67 -13.15 15.95
N GLU A 40 -12.19 -12.46 14.92
CA GLU A 40 -12.27 -12.95 13.55
C GLU A 40 -10.93 -12.92 12.82
N THR A 41 -10.42 -11.72 12.49
CA THR A 41 -9.27 -11.59 11.61
C THR A 41 -8.60 -10.22 11.73
N GLU A 42 -7.34 -10.16 11.29
CA GLU A 42 -6.61 -8.94 11.02
C GLU A 42 -6.50 -8.74 9.51
N VAL A 43 -6.82 -7.54 9.03
CA VAL A 43 -6.79 -7.20 7.59
C VAL A 43 -5.69 -6.18 7.34
N PRO A 44 -4.65 -6.52 6.55
CA PRO A 44 -3.63 -5.55 6.18
C PRO A 44 -4.20 -4.58 5.14
N LEU A 45 -4.07 -3.28 5.39
CA LEU A 45 -4.56 -2.21 4.53
C LEU A 45 -3.46 -1.18 4.30
N GLY A 46 -3.17 -0.88 3.04
CA GLY A 46 -2.23 0.18 2.67
C GLY A 46 -2.74 1.54 3.15
N VAL A 47 -1.81 2.43 3.50
CA VAL A 47 -2.16 3.82 3.81
C VAL A 47 -2.50 4.52 2.49
N GLY A 48 -3.78 4.86 2.31
CA GLY A 48 -4.26 5.51 1.10
C GLY A 48 -3.99 7.02 1.07
N ASP A 49 -4.14 7.66 2.22
CA ASP A 49 -3.64 9.02 2.49
C ASP A 49 -3.52 9.26 4.01
N TYR A 50 -2.79 10.31 4.38
CA TYR A 50 -2.74 10.82 5.74
C TYR A 50 -2.62 12.35 5.75
N ASP A 51 -3.48 13.01 6.52
CA ASP A 51 -3.39 14.44 6.80
C ASP A 51 -2.73 14.66 8.16
N GLU A 52 -1.54 15.26 8.15
CA GLU A 52 -0.76 15.51 9.36
C GLU A 52 -1.38 16.57 10.28
N ASN A 53 -2.12 17.53 9.72
CA ASN A 53 -2.67 18.64 10.50
C ASN A 53 -3.89 18.16 11.29
N SER A 54 -4.75 17.36 10.66
CA SER A 54 -5.98 16.83 11.27
C SER A 54 -5.82 15.43 11.87
N SER A 55 -4.67 14.77 11.67
CA SER A 55 -4.42 13.38 12.06
C SER A 55 -5.48 12.40 11.52
N ILE A 56 -5.93 12.65 10.29
CA ILE A 56 -6.91 11.81 9.59
C ILE A 56 -6.17 10.81 8.72
N LEU A 57 -6.38 9.53 8.99
CA LEU A 57 -5.91 8.41 8.17
C LEU A 57 -7.01 7.99 7.21
N LYS A 58 -6.67 7.90 5.92
CA LYS A 58 -7.57 7.43 4.87
C LYS A 58 -7.16 6.02 4.43
N LEU A 59 -8.12 5.11 4.42
CA LEU A 59 -7.94 3.72 3.99
C LEU A 59 -8.93 3.37 2.88
N TYR A 60 -8.53 2.42 2.03
CA TYR A 60 -9.35 1.89 0.95
C TYR A 60 -9.57 0.40 1.15
N ILE A 61 -10.81 -0.05 1.03
CA ILE A 61 -11.21 -1.44 1.28
C ILE A 61 -12.08 -1.93 0.12
N GLU A 62 -11.65 -3.01 -0.51
CA GLU A 62 -12.36 -3.64 -1.64
C GLU A 62 -13.38 -4.69 -1.18
N SER A 63 -13.22 -5.24 0.03
CA SER A 63 -14.07 -6.29 0.55
C SER A 63 -15.33 -5.74 1.21
N GLU A 64 -16.49 -6.01 0.62
CA GLU A 64 -17.79 -5.70 1.23
C GLU A 64 -17.97 -6.38 2.60
N ASN A 65 -17.42 -7.58 2.77
CA ASN A 65 -17.51 -8.34 4.03
C ASN A 65 -16.75 -7.65 5.17
N VAL A 66 -15.54 -7.14 4.90
CA VAL A 66 -14.77 -6.35 5.88
C VAL A 66 -15.53 -5.08 6.22
N ILE A 67 -16.05 -4.41 5.20
CA ILE A 67 -16.75 -3.16 5.32
C ILE A 67 -18.07 -3.26 6.11
N LYS A 68 -18.81 -4.38 6.00
CA LYS A 68 -20.01 -4.66 6.83
C LYS A 68 -19.69 -4.82 8.32
N LYS A 69 -18.45 -5.17 8.65
CA LYS A 69 -17.97 -5.38 10.03
C LYS A 69 -17.37 -4.11 10.65
N ILE A 70 -17.17 -3.07 9.86
CA ILE A 70 -16.71 -1.77 10.35
C ILE A 70 -17.89 -0.99 10.94
N GLY A 71 -17.82 -0.74 12.25
CA GLY A 71 -18.75 0.14 12.96
C GLY A 71 -18.26 1.59 13.05
N LYS A 72 -18.83 2.34 14.00
CA LYS A 72 -18.39 3.73 14.31
C LYS A 72 -16.97 3.82 14.85
N ARG A 73 -16.44 2.71 15.38
CA ARG A 73 -15.07 2.60 15.87
C ARG A 73 -14.41 1.36 15.30
N VAL A 74 -13.11 1.46 15.09
CA VAL A 74 -12.25 0.38 14.61
C VAL A 74 -11.01 0.27 15.48
N ILE A 75 -10.39 -0.91 15.49
CA ILE A 75 -9.09 -1.12 16.10
C ILE A 75 -8.05 -1.16 14.99
N ILE A 76 -7.03 -0.32 15.09
CA ILE A 76 -5.94 -0.27 14.10
C ILE A 76 -4.61 -0.48 14.80
N LYS A 77 -3.77 -1.35 14.21
CA LYS A 77 -2.37 -1.55 14.59
C LYS A 77 -1.48 -1.02 13.48
N GLY A 78 -0.59 -0.09 13.80
CA GLY A 78 0.38 0.46 12.86
C GLY A 78 0.82 1.88 13.20
N PRO A 79 1.59 2.52 12.29
CA PRO A 79 1.99 2.02 10.99
C PRO A 79 2.93 0.80 11.09
N LEU A 80 2.84 -0.09 10.10
CA LEU A 80 3.61 -1.34 9.97
C LEU A 80 4.38 -1.33 8.64
N GLY A 81 5.32 -2.27 8.51
CA GLY A 81 6.14 -2.39 7.32
C GLY A 81 7.26 -1.35 7.24
N ARG A 82 8.18 -1.59 6.31
CA ARG A 82 9.34 -0.73 6.08
C ARG A 82 8.93 0.43 5.17
N PRO A 83 9.26 1.68 5.54
CA PRO A 83 9.08 2.81 4.63
C PRO A 83 9.92 2.66 3.36
N LEU A 84 9.45 3.22 2.25
CA LEU A 84 10.27 3.43 1.06
C LEU A 84 11.39 4.44 1.38
N ASP A 85 12.58 4.16 0.88
CA ASP A 85 13.74 5.04 1.01
C ASP A 85 13.90 5.87 -0.26
N PHE A 86 13.65 7.17 -0.13
CA PHE A 86 13.78 8.12 -1.23
C PHE A 86 15.15 8.82 -1.28
N THR A 87 16.12 8.39 -0.49
CA THR A 87 17.46 9.00 -0.46
C THR A 87 18.10 8.94 -1.85
N GLY A 88 18.47 10.09 -2.40
CA GLY A 88 19.10 10.19 -3.72
C GLY A 88 18.17 10.00 -4.92
N VAL A 89 16.87 9.77 -4.70
CA VAL A 89 15.87 9.60 -5.76
C VAL A 89 15.45 10.97 -6.30
N LYS A 90 15.62 11.21 -7.61
CA LYS A 90 15.21 12.47 -8.26
C LYS A 90 13.88 12.34 -9.00
N SER A 91 13.56 11.12 -9.44
CA SER A 91 12.34 10.80 -10.16
C SER A 91 11.70 9.51 -9.67
N VAL A 92 10.37 9.54 -9.50
CA VAL A 92 9.54 8.37 -9.17
C VAL A 92 8.48 8.19 -10.25
N LEU A 93 8.39 6.98 -10.79
CA LEU A 93 7.30 6.58 -11.68
C LEU A 93 6.35 5.64 -10.92
N GLY A 94 5.10 6.07 -10.74
CA GLY A 94 4.03 5.21 -10.25
C GLY A 94 3.38 4.43 -11.39
N VAL A 95 3.19 3.13 -11.24
CA VAL A 95 2.52 2.28 -12.23
C VAL A 95 1.42 1.49 -11.55
N SER A 96 0.18 1.64 -12.00
CA SER A 96 -0.93 0.82 -11.53
C SER A 96 -2.00 0.71 -12.60
N ASN A 97 -3.06 -0.05 -12.34
CA ASN A 97 -4.33 0.16 -13.02
C ASN A 97 -5.19 1.14 -12.21
N LYS A 98 -6.33 1.56 -12.78
CA LYS A 98 -7.25 2.50 -12.11
C LYS A 98 -7.78 1.99 -10.77
N LYS A 99 -7.97 0.68 -10.63
CA LYS A 99 -8.53 0.04 -9.42
C LYS A 99 -7.52 -0.02 -8.27
N LEU A 100 -6.23 -0.08 -8.56
CA LEU A 100 -5.16 -0.27 -7.55
C LEU A 100 -4.33 0.99 -7.28
N PHE A 101 -4.68 2.11 -7.91
CA PHE A 101 -3.94 3.37 -7.76
C PHE A 101 -3.86 3.84 -6.30
N HIS A 102 -4.86 3.52 -5.47
CA HIS A 102 -4.87 3.89 -4.06
C HIS A 102 -3.77 3.22 -3.23
N ASP A 103 -3.16 2.13 -3.70
CA ASP A 103 -2.03 1.51 -3.00
C ASP A 103 -0.75 2.36 -3.14
N ILE A 104 -0.62 3.13 -4.22
CA ILE A 104 0.57 3.92 -4.54
C ILE A 104 0.36 5.42 -4.34
N SER A 105 -0.88 5.89 -4.17
CA SER A 105 -1.22 7.31 -4.07
C SER A 105 -0.48 8.03 -2.94
N TYR A 106 -0.43 7.41 -1.74
CA TYR A 106 0.24 8.03 -0.60
C TYR A 106 1.78 8.10 -0.75
N PRO A 107 2.49 7.01 -1.11
CA PRO A 107 3.91 7.10 -1.47
C PRO A 107 4.24 8.19 -2.48
N LEU A 108 3.45 8.30 -3.57
CA LEU A 108 3.67 9.30 -4.62
C LEU A 108 3.44 10.73 -4.12
N LYS A 109 2.41 10.94 -3.29
CA LYS A 109 2.15 12.24 -2.64
C LYS A 109 3.35 12.65 -1.76
N ILE A 110 3.89 11.74 -0.97
CA ILE A 110 5.06 12.02 -0.12
C ILE A 110 6.31 12.30 -0.95
N ALA A 111 6.56 11.52 -2.02
CA ALA A 111 7.67 11.79 -2.93
C ALA A 111 7.57 13.20 -3.55
N SER A 112 6.39 13.58 -4.04
CA SER A 112 6.15 14.92 -4.60
C SER A 112 6.36 16.02 -3.56
N LYS A 113 5.88 15.85 -2.32
CA LYS A 113 6.13 16.78 -1.22
C LYS A 113 7.61 16.95 -0.88
N ASN A 114 8.42 15.92 -1.11
CA ASN A 114 9.86 15.96 -0.91
C ASN A 114 10.63 16.56 -2.12
N GLY A 115 9.93 17.14 -3.10
CA GLY A 115 10.55 17.78 -4.27
C GLY A 115 11.00 16.80 -5.36
N ILE A 116 10.58 15.53 -5.28
CA ILE A 116 10.91 14.51 -6.28
C ILE A 116 9.98 14.66 -7.48
N LYS A 117 10.51 14.52 -8.69
CA LYS A 117 9.68 14.52 -9.91
C LYS A 117 8.83 13.24 -9.95
N VAL A 118 7.52 13.38 -9.90
CA VAL A 118 6.58 12.25 -9.93
C VAL A 118 5.87 12.19 -11.27
N SER A 119 5.85 11.01 -11.89
CA SER A 119 5.00 10.67 -13.02
C SER A 119 4.19 9.42 -12.71
N THR A 120 3.07 9.23 -13.41
CA THR A 120 2.19 8.08 -13.23
C THR A 120 1.78 7.50 -14.56
N ILE A 121 1.69 6.17 -14.62
CA ILE A 121 1.14 5.44 -15.75
C ILE A 121 0.02 4.56 -15.23
N LEU A 122 -1.17 4.74 -15.81
CA LEU A 122 -2.30 3.87 -15.59
C LEU A 122 -2.35 2.86 -16.72
N ILE A 123 -2.03 1.61 -16.44
CA ILE A 123 -2.06 0.52 -17.41
C ILE A 123 -3.50 0.05 -17.57
N GLU A 124 -3.95 0.02 -18.83
CA GLU A 124 -5.19 -0.62 -19.24
C GLU A 124 -4.94 -2.03 -19.79
N TYR A 125 -5.95 -2.89 -19.73
CA TYR A 125 -5.81 -4.28 -20.19
C TYR A 125 -5.43 -4.33 -21.68
N GLY A 126 -4.33 -5.01 -21.99
CA GLY A 126 -3.83 -5.16 -23.36
C GLY A 126 -2.95 -4.01 -23.85
N GLN A 127 -2.63 -3.02 -23.00
CA GLN A 127 -1.69 -1.97 -23.33
C GLN A 127 -0.26 -2.52 -23.34
N GLU A 128 0.42 -2.39 -24.47
CA GLU A 128 1.85 -2.63 -24.60
C GLU A 128 2.66 -1.44 -24.08
N MET A 129 3.77 -1.73 -23.43
CA MET A 129 4.66 -0.74 -22.82
C MET A 129 6.10 -1.19 -22.94
N ASP A 130 6.91 -0.36 -23.60
CA ASP A 130 8.27 -0.75 -23.95
C ASP A 130 9.32 -0.28 -22.95
N LYS A 131 9.05 0.80 -22.20
CA LYS A 131 10.05 1.41 -21.31
C LYS A 131 9.45 2.00 -20.04
N PHE A 132 10.04 1.61 -18.91
CA PHE A 132 9.82 2.22 -17.60
C PHE A 132 11.11 2.89 -17.15
N GLU A 133 11.12 4.22 -17.08
CA GLU A 133 12.32 4.99 -16.76
C GLU A 133 12.07 6.00 -15.64
N ALA A 134 12.71 5.76 -14.50
CA ALA A 134 12.82 6.63 -13.35
C ALA A 134 13.99 6.16 -12.47
N ASP A 135 14.33 6.91 -11.43
CA ASP A 135 15.27 6.44 -10.40
C ASP A 135 14.64 5.36 -9.52
N MET A 136 13.34 5.51 -9.24
CA MET A 136 12.52 4.52 -8.53
C MET A 136 11.18 4.33 -9.24
N ILE A 137 10.74 3.08 -9.37
CA ILE A 137 9.43 2.73 -9.92
C ILE A 137 8.63 2.05 -8.82
N ILE A 138 7.41 2.52 -8.59
CA ILE A 138 6.50 1.98 -7.57
C ILE A 138 5.29 1.40 -8.30
N VAL A 139 5.04 0.10 -8.10
CA VAL A 139 4.04 -0.65 -8.87
C VAL A 139 2.96 -1.21 -7.95
N SER A 140 1.69 -1.03 -8.31
CA SER A 140 0.59 -1.86 -7.79
C SER A 140 -0.24 -2.42 -8.95
N LEU A 141 0.01 -3.69 -9.24
CA LEU A 141 -0.65 -4.47 -10.28
C LEU A 141 -0.84 -5.91 -9.80
N PRO A 142 -1.83 -6.64 -10.34
CA PRO A 142 -1.91 -8.08 -10.15
C PRO A 142 -0.62 -8.80 -10.60
N LEU A 143 -0.23 -9.87 -9.89
CA LEU A 143 1.02 -10.60 -10.17
C LEU A 143 1.13 -11.09 -11.63
N ASN A 144 0.01 -11.52 -12.21
CA ASN A 144 -0.05 -11.97 -13.61
C ASN A 144 0.10 -10.82 -14.61
N GLU A 145 -0.18 -9.57 -14.23
CA GLU A 145 0.08 -8.40 -15.08
C GLU A 145 1.53 -7.95 -14.96
N ILE A 146 2.10 -7.95 -13.73
CA ILE A 146 3.51 -7.59 -13.51
C ILE A 146 4.43 -8.42 -14.40
N LYS A 147 4.18 -9.73 -14.52
CA LYS A 147 4.96 -10.66 -15.33
C LYS A 147 4.91 -10.40 -16.85
N LYS A 148 3.97 -9.57 -17.33
CA LYS A 148 3.86 -9.23 -18.76
C LYS A 148 4.77 -8.08 -19.17
N TYR A 149 5.30 -7.34 -18.20
CA TYR A 149 6.07 -6.13 -18.44
C TYR A 149 7.52 -6.31 -18.02
N ASN A 150 8.44 -5.73 -18.79
CA ASN A 150 9.86 -5.77 -18.51
C ASN A 150 10.28 -4.61 -17.59
N PHE A 151 9.98 -4.73 -16.30
CA PHE A 151 10.38 -3.73 -15.30
C PHE A 151 11.87 -3.86 -14.94
N PRO A 152 12.62 -2.74 -14.78
CA PRO A 152 13.99 -2.80 -14.29
C PRO A 152 14.00 -3.18 -12.80
N GLU A 153 14.33 -4.44 -12.52
CA GLU A 153 14.08 -5.09 -11.23
C GLU A 153 14.65 -4.34 -10.03
N ARG A 154 15.90 -3.87 -10.12
CA ARG A 154 16.60 -3.17 -9.03
C ARG A 154 16.07 -1.77 -8.73
N LYS A 155 15.24 -1.20 -9.60
CA LYS A 155 14.60 0.12 -9.38
C LYS A 155 13.13 -0.02 -9.02
N THR A 156 12.57 -1.22 -9.13
CA THR A 156 11.13 -1.46 -9.09
C THR A 156 10.72 -2.03 -7.75
N PHE A 157 9.81 -1.34 -7.07
CA PHE A 157 9.19 -1.75 -5.82
C PHE A 157 7.72 -2.06 -6.05
N ILE A 158 7.29 -3.25 -5.66
CA ILE A 158 5.94 -3.74 -5.88
C ILE A 158 5.18 -3.77 -4.57
N TYR A 159 3.98 -3.20 -4.57
CA TYR A 159 3.00 -3.38 -3.51
C TYR A 159 2.49 -4.82 -3.51
N ASN A 160 2.95 -5.63 -2.56
CA ASN A 160 2.64 -7.04 -2.54
C ASN A 160 1.23 -7.32 -1.98
N ARG A 161 0.29 -7.62 -2.89
CA ARG A 161 -1.11 -7.96 -2.54
C ARG A 161 -1.40 -9.45 -2.42
N TRP A 162 -0.53 -10.31 -2.95
CA TRP A 162 -0.80 -11.75 -3.07
C TRP A 162 -0.31 -12.55 -1.86
N VAL A 163 0.50 -11.93 -1.00
CA VAL A 163 1.04 -12.58 0.18
C VAL A 163 0.09 -12.44 1.35
N LYS A 164 -0.27 -13.59 1.94
CA LYS A 164 -1.09 -13.63 3.15
C LYS A 164 -0.29 -13.07 4.31
N MET A 165 -0.94 -12.23 5.12
CA MET A 165 -0.39 -11.77 6.39
C MET A 165 -1.33 -12.20 7.51
N ASN A 166 -0.75 -12.68 8.62
CA ASN A 166 -1.50 -13.06 9.82
C ASN A 166 -1.11 -12.17 11.00
N CYS A 167 0.07 -12.37 11.60
CA CYS A 167 0.48 -11.56 12.76
C CYS A 167 0.88 -10.12 12.41
N MET A 168 1.40 -9.90 11.19
CA MET A 168 1.99 -8.63 10.72
C MET A 168 3.11 -8.06 11.61
N LEU A 169 3.76 -8.93 12.39
CA LEU A 169 4.82 -8.61 13.35
C LEU A 169 6.09 -9.44 13.12
N GLY A 170 6.14 -10.21 12.03
CA GLY A 170 7.30 -11.03 11.67
C GLY A 170 7.48 -12.32 12.48
N VAL A 171 6.56 -12.64 13.39
CA VAL A 171 6.73 -13.80 14.31
C VAL A 171 6.21 -15.12 13.74
N CYS A 172 5.22 -15.10 12.84
CA CYS A 172 4.54 -16.32 12.37
C CYS A 172 5.08 -16.90 11.06
N GLY A 173 5.90 -16.15 10.31
CA GLY A 173 6.44 -16.60 9.02
C GLY A 173 5.46 -16.68 7.83
N ILE A 174 4.14 -16.59 8.02
CA ILE A 174 3.13 -16.78 6.93
C ILE A 174 3.34 -15.84 5.73
N CYS A 175 3.88 -14.65 5.95
CA CYS A 175 4.12 -13.67 4.89
C CYS A 175 5.52 -13.77 4.25
N GLU A 176 6.14 -14.96 4.31
CA GLU A 176 7.47 -15.19 3.78
C GLU A 176 7.46 -15.31 2.24
N ILE A 177 8.46 -14.70 1.62
CA ILE A 177 8.76 -14.77 0.19
C ILE A 177 10.28 -14.81 0.06
N LYS A 178 10.86 -15.87 -0.49
CA LYS A 178 12.31 -15.98 -0.72
C LYS A 178 13.16 -15.63 0.53
N GLY A 179 12.76 -16.10 1.70
CA GLY A 179 13.41 -15.86 2.99
C GLY A 179 13.12 -14.48 3.60
N LYS A 180 12.21 -13.70 3.01
CA LYS A 180 11.90 -12.32 3.42
C LYS A 180 10.46 -12.19 3.89
N LEU A 181 10.25 -11.46 4.99
CA LEU A 181 8.92 -11.29 5.58
C LEU A 181 8.26 -10.01 5.06
N ALA A 182 7.23 -10.14 4.23
CA ALA A 182 6.53 -9.00 3.61
C ALA A 182 5.91 -8.04 4.63
N CYS A 183 5.49 -8.51 5.81
CA CYS A 183 4.94 -7.63 6.84
C CYS A 183 6.00 -6.76 7.56
N ILE A 184 7.28 -7.13 7.48
CA ILE A 184 8.39 -6.39 8.08
C ILE A 184 9.12 -5.56 7.03
N GLN A 185 9.37 -6.13 5.85
CA GLN A 185 10.16 -5.51 4.80
C GLN A 185 9.31 -4.85 3.72
N GLY A 186 8.06 -5.25 3.57
CA GLY A 186 7.11 -4.67 2.64
C GLY A 186 6.16 -3.66 3.31
N PRO A 187 4.96 -3.45 2.74
CA PRO A 187 4.36 -4.20 1.63
C PRO A 187 5.01 -3.89 0.27
N PHE A 188 5.75 -2.79 0.16
CA PHE A 188 6.58 -2.51 -1.01
C PHE A 188 7.90 -3.27 -0.94
N MET A 189 8.09 -4.23 -1.84
CA MET A 189 9.33 -5.02 -1.91
C MET A 189 9.94 -4.89 -3.31
N ARG A 190 11.28 -4.93 -3.38
CA ARG A 190 11.99 -4.79 -4.66
C ARG A 190 11.76 -6.03 -5.52
N LEU A 191 11.58 -5.86 -6.82
CA LEU A 191 11.11 -6.92 -7.73
C LEU A 191 12.04 -8.15 -7.75
N ASP A 192 13.36 -7.93 -7.81
CA ASP A 192 14.40 -8.98 -7.74
C ASP A 192 14.38 -9.78 -6.42
N GLU A 193 13.73 -9.25 -5.37
CA GLU A 193 13.63 -9.92 -4.08
C GLU A 193 12.42 -10.85 -3.97
N ILE A 194 11.45 -10.77 -4.90
CA ILE A 194 10.16 -11.43 -4.79
C ILE A 194 9.72 -12.21 -6.03
N VAL A 195 10.36 -11.99 -7.18
CA VAL A 195 10.13 -12.75 -8.43
C VAL A 195 11.46 -13.42 -8.83
N ASP A 196 11.37 -14.58 -9.49
CA ASP A 196 12.51 -15.29 -10.11
C ASP A 196 12.73 -14.82 -11.55
#